data_AF-A0A2P5BLA4-F1
#
_entry.id   AF-A0A2P5BLA4-F1
#
_cell.length_a   1.000
_cell.length_b   1.000
_cell.length_c   1.000
_cell.angle_alpha   90.00
_cell.angle_beta   90.00
_cell.angle_gamma   90.00
#
_symmetry.space_group_name_H-M   'P 1'
#
loop_
_entity.id
_entity.type
_entity.pdbx_description
1 polymer ?
#
loop_
_entity_poly.entity_id
_entity_poly.type
_entity_poly.pdbx_seq_one_letter_code
_entity_poly.pdbx_strand_id
1 'polypeptide(L)'
;MSNKSATATCIVKALKAEFKVDPPLSLQAMRTLLKDRFGLEVEKMKLYRARNKTRREAKEDHDASNAKLRNYCHMVLLTNPRNIAILHSLVQPEPIPMEPDSIHSDLRPIPVEPVPIPRFKRCFIYLEGAIASFLNRCRPFIGLDGCHLKGPYGGIMVTVMSVYENLGFYSLSYAIVEQESTMS
;
A
#
# COMPACT_ATOMS: atom_id res chain seq x y z
N MET A 1 -5.77 39.16 6.30
CA MET A 1 -7.09 38.67 6.80
C MET A 1 -7.28 37.23 6.31
N SER A 2 -7.44 36.26 7.22
CA SER A 2 -7.58 34.84 6.87
C SER A 2 -8.90 34.60 6.14
N ASN A 3 -8.85 34.14 4.88
CA ASN A 3 -10.04 33.99 4.06
C ASN A 3 -10.81 32.72 4.49
N LYS A 4 -11.97 32.91 5.15
CA LYS A 4 -12.79 31.80 5.67
C LYS A 4 -13.33 30.90 4.55
N SER A 5 -13.49 31.42 3.33
CA SER A 5 -14.07 30.72 2.17
C SER A 5 -13.15 29.70 1.48
N ALA A 6 -11.84 29.76 1.69
CA ALA A 6 -10.91 28.81 1.07
C ALA A 6 -11.01 27.43 1.75
N THR A 7 -11.75 26.50 1.15
CA THR A 7 -11.83 25.09 1.60
C THR A 7 -10.73 24.25 0.95
N ALA A 8 -10.33 23.14 1.60
CA ALA A 8 -9.35 22.19 1.06
C ALA A 8 -9.68 21.75 -0.38
N THR A 9 -10.95 21.48 -0.68
CA THR A 9 -11.39 21.10 -2.03
C THR A 9 -11.15 22.21 -3.07
N CYS A 10 -11.36 23.48 -2.71
CA CYS A 10 -11.07 24.61 -3.61
C CYS A 10 -9.57 24.71 -3.89
N ILE A 11 -8.74 24.51 -2.87
CA ILE A 11 -7.28 24.56 -3.02
C ILE A 11 -6.77 23.43 -3.92
N VAL A 12 -7.29 22.20 -3.76
CA VAL A 12 -6.95 21.06 -4.63
C VAL A 12 -7.30 21.34 -6.08
N LYS A 13 -8.49 21.89 -6.34
CA LYS A 13 -8.91 22.26 -7.71
C LYS A 13 -8.03 23.36 -8.30
N ALA A 14 -7.71 24.41 -7.53
CA ALA A 14 -6.91 25.54 -7.98
C ALA A 14 -5.46 25.16 -8.31
N LEU A 15 -4.88 24.22 -7.55
CA LEU A 15 -3.48 23.78 -7.71
C LEU A 15 -3.34 22.42 -8.41
N LYS A 16 -4.39 21.95 -9.10
CA LYS A 16 -4.43 20.62 -9.71
C LYS A 16 -3.26 20.35 -10.66
N ALA A 17 -2.85 21.35 -11.44
CA ALA A 17 -1.72 21.24 -12.36
C ALA A 17 -0.39 21.05 -11.61
N GLU A 18 -0.17 21.80 -10.53
CA GLU A 18 1.06 21.74 -9.73
C GLU A 18 1.18 20.41 -8.99
N PHE A 19 0.07 19.90 -8.48
CA PHE A 19 0.04 18.57 -7.86
C PHE A 19 0.31 17.42 -8.83
N LYS A 20 0.08 17.62 -10.14
CA LYS A 20 0.39 16.62 -11.16
C LYS A 20 1.89 16.60 -11.48
N VAL A 21 2.57 17.73 -11.34
CA VAL A 21 4.02 17.87 -11.57
C VAL A 21 4.82 17.44 -10.33
N ASP A 22 4.37 17.81 -9.13
CA ASP A 22 5.02 17.47 -7.85
C ASP A 22 3.99 17.00 -6.80
N PRO A 23 3.71 15.68 -6.70
CA PRO A 23 2.70 15.14 -5.79
C PRO A 23 2.93 15.45 -4.29
N PRO A 24 4.17 15.54 -3.76
CA PRO A 24 4.43 16.01 -2.40
C PRO A 24 4.71 17.52 -2.30
N LEU A 25 4.01 18.36 -3.06
CA LEU A 25 4.15 19.82 -3.01
C LEU A 25 4.18 20.35 -1.56
N SER A 26 5.23 21.10 -1.22
CA SER A 26 5.45 21.58 0.15
C SER A 26 4.38 22.59 0.57
N LEU A 27 4.07 22.65 1.88
CA LEU A 27 3.09 23.63 2.40
C LEU A 27 3.52 25.07 2.13
N GLN A 28 4.83 25.32 2.11
CA GLN A 28 5.39 26.64 1.80
C GLN A 28 5.18 26.99 0.33
N ALA A 29 5.45 26.05 -0.58
CA ALA A 29 5.19 26.23 -2.01
C ALA A 29 3.71 26.47 -2.30
N MET A 30 2.81 25.69 -1.70
CA MET A 30 1.36 25.89 -1.82
C MET A 30 0.94 27.28 -1.35
N ARG A 31 1.53 27.78 -0.25
CA ARG A 31 1.22 29.10 0.29
C ARG A 31 1.69 30.21 -0.65
N THR A 32 2.91 30.09 -1.18
CA THR A 32 3.46 31.05 -2.15
C THR A 32 2.61 31.08 -3.42
N LEU A 33 2.26 29.92 -3.99
CA LEU A 33 1.47 29.82 -5.21
C LEU A 33 0.06 30.42 -5.06
N LEU A 34 -0.60 30.18 -3.92
CA LEU A 34 -1.93 30.74 -3.66
C LEU A 34 -1.89 32.27 -3.44
N LYS A 35 -0.81 32.77 -2.84
CA LYS A 35 -0.60 34.21 -2.66
C LYS A 35 -0.28 34.90 -3.98
N ASP A 36 0.59 34.32 -4.80
CA ASP A 36 1.04 34.89 -6.06
C ASP A 36 -0.05 34.86 -7.15
N ARG A 37 -0.69 33.71 -7.38
CA ARG A 37 -1.70 33.58 -8.45
C ARG A 37 -3.07 34.12 -8.11
N PHE A 38 -3.46 34.07 -6.83
CA PHE A 38 -4.83 34.34 -6.41
C PHE A 38 -4.95 35.37 -5.28
N GLY A 39 -3.83 35.90 -4.76
CA GLY A 39 -3.84 36.82 -3.62
C GLY A 39 -4.37 36.19 -2.31
N LEU A 40 -4.43 34.85 -2.23
CA LEU A 40 -5.10 34.14 -1.14
C LEU A 40 -4.13 33.78 -0.02
N GLU A 41 -4.34 34.39 1.16
CA GLU A 41 -3.69 33.97 2.39
C GLU A 41 -4.49 32.87 3.09
N VAL A 42 -3.93 31.66 3.07
CA VAL A 42 -4.56 30.46 3.61
C VAL A 42 -3.86 29.98 4.88
N GLU A 43 -4.65 29.51 5.82
CA GLU A 43 -4.18 28.89 7.06
C GLU A 43 -3.49 27.55 6.81
N LYS A 44 -2.41 27.26 7.54
CA LYS A 44 -1.58 26.06 7.40
C LYS A 44 -2.39 24.76 7.44
N MET A 45 -3.40 24.67 8.30
CA MET A 45 -4.26 23.48 8.43
C MET A 45 -5.10 23.19 7.18
N LYS A 46 -5.54 24.23 6.46
CA LYS A 46 -6.30 24.07 5.20
C LYS A 46 -5.39 23.57 4.07
N LEU A 47 -4.14 24.04 4.01
CA LEU A 47 -3.12 23.55 3.09
C LEU A 47 -2.77 22.08 3.37
N TYR A 48 -2.61 21.72 4.64
CA TYR A 48 -2.37 20.34 5.05
C TYR A 48 -3.52 19.41 4.64
N ARG A 49 -4.76 19.83 4.89
CA ARG A 49 -5.96 19.10 4.45
C ARG A 49 -6.03 18.96 2.93
N ALA A 50 -5.72 20.02 2.18
CA ALA A 50 -5.69 19.99 0.72
C ALA A 50 -4.62 19.00 0.21
N ARG A 51 -3.39 19.07 0.72
CA ARG A 51 -2.31 18.13 0.36
C ARG A 51 -2.69 16.67 0.65
N ASN A 52 -3.24 16.39 1.83
CA ASN A 52 -3.66 15.04 2.18
C ASN A 52 -4.84 14.57 1.34
N LYS A 53 -5.74 15.48 0.94
CA LYS A 53 -6.85 15.17 0.04
C LYS A 53 -6.34 14.83 -1.36
N THR A 54 -5.43 15.63 -1.93
CA THR A 54 -4.75 15.30 -3.20
C THR A 54 -4.07 13.93 -3.11
N ARG A 55 -3.35 13.63 -2.01
CA ARG A 55 -2.72 12.31 -1.81
C ARG A 55 -3.75 11.16 -1.73
N ARG A 56 -4.96 11.41 -1.24
CA ARG A 56 -6.04 10.41 -1.21
C ARG A 56 -6.70 10.22 -2.58
N GLU A 57 -6.78 11.28 -3.39
CA GLU A 57 -7.34 11.22 -4.75
C GLU A 57 -6.32 10.70 -5.77
N ALA A 58 -5.03 10.98 -5.56
CA ALA A 58 -3.92 10.44 -6.34
C ALA A 58 -3.47 9.06 -5.85
N LYS A 59 -4.02 8.57 -4.73
CA LYS A 59 -3.75 7.22 -4.23
C LYS A 59 -4.15 6.26 -5.33
N GLU A 60 -3.14 5.62 -5.92
CA GLU A 60 -3.28 4.38 -6.66
C GLU A 60 -4.25 3.47 -5.91
N ASP A 61 -5.07 2.72 -6.66
CA ASP A 61 -6.02 1.76 -6.12
C ASP A 61 -5.24 0.61 -5.46
N HIS A 62 -4.72 0.88 -4.25
CA HIS A 62 -3.92 -0.04 -3.48
C HIS A 62 -4.73 -1.30 -3.14
N ASP A 63 -6.05 -1.17 -3.02
CA ASP A 63 -6.96 -2.30 -2.86
C ASP A 63 -6.95 -3.18 -4.10
N ALA A 64 -7.16 -2.63 -5.30
CA ALA A 64 -7.09 -3.39 -6.54
C ALA A 64 -5.69 -3.96 -6.81
N SER A 65 -4.63 -3.25 -6.44
CA SER A 65 -3.25 -3.75 -6.59
C SER A 65 -2.98 -4.93 -5.65
N ASN A 66 -3.33 -4.80 -4.36
CA ASN A 66 -3.12 -5.86 -3.38
C ASN A 66 -4.05 -7.06 -3.59
N ALA A 67 -5.24 -6.86 -4.18
CA ALA A 67 -6.12 -7.96 -4.58
C ALA A 67 -5.44 -8.91 -5.59
N LYS A 68 -4.47 -8.42 -6.37
CA LYS A 68 -3.71 -9.24 -7.34
C LYS A 68 -2.65 -10.11 -6.68
N LEU A 69 -2.27 -9.88 -5.42
CA LEU A 69 -1.18 -10.60 -4.76
C LEU A 69 -1.42 -12.12 -4.74
N ARG A 70 -2.67 -12.53 -4.56
CA ARG A 70 -3.08 -13.94 -4.64
C ARG A 70 -2.85 -14.53 -6.02
N ASN A 71 -3.27 -13.81 -7.07
CA ASN A 71 -3.07 -14.24 -8.44
C ASN A 71 -1.58 -14.30 -8.78
N TYR A 72 -0.79 -13.34 -8.29
CA TYR A 72 0.66 -13.34 -8.48
C TYR A 72 1.32 -14.55 -7.82
N CYS A 73 0.99 -14.86 -6.57
CA CYS A 73 1.49 -16.06 -5.89
C CYS A 73 1.14 -17.33 -6.67
N HIS A 74 -0.09 -17.41 -7.19
CA HIS A 74 -0.52 -18.53 -8.01
C HIS A 74 0.29 -18.63 -9.31
N MET A 75 0.53 -17.51 -10.01
CA MET A 75 1.34 -17.47 -11.23
C MET A 75 2.80 -17.88 -11.00
N VAL A 76 3.39 -17.50 -9.86
CA VAL A 76 4.76 -17.93 -9.48
C VAL A 76 4.85 -19.45 -9.39
N LEU A 77 3.83 -20.09 -8.81
CA LEU A 77 3.75 -21.55 -8.72
C LEU A 77 3.49 -22.21 -10.08
N LEU A 78 2.64 -21.62 -10.93
CA LEU A 78 2.38 -22.13 -12.28
C LEU A 78 3.63 -22.06 -13.16
N THR A 79 4.43 -21.02 -13.02
CA THR A 79 5.63 -20.80 -13.85
C THR A 79 6.73 -21.82 -13.54
N ASN A 80 6.89 -22.17 -12.26
CA ASN A 80 7.75 -23.27 -11.84
C ASN A 80 7.14 -23.90 -10.57
N PRO A 81 6.59 -25.13 -10.65
CA PRO A 81 5.97 -25.80 -9.51
C PRO A 81 6.90 -26.03 -8.30
N ARG A 82 8.22 -25.94 -8.50
CA ARG A 82 9.20 -26.04 -7.40
C ARG A 82 9.39 -24.73 -6.64
N ASN A 83 8.90 -23.61 -7.17
CA ASN A 83 8.81 -22.38 -6.41
C ASN A 83 7.88 -22.59 -5.20
N ILE A 84 8.05 -21.77 -4.17
CA ILE A 84 7.13 -21.74 -3.04
C ILE A 84 6.55 -20.33 -2.97
N ALA A 85 5.22 -20.24 -2.88
CA ALA A 85 4.51 -19.00 -2.65
C ALA A 85 3.49 -19.22 -1.54
N ILE A 86 3.74 -18.61 -0.39
CA ILE A 86 2.90 -18.69 0.81
C ILE A 86 2.22 -17.35 0.98
N LEU A 87 0.89 -17.36 1.00
CA LEU A 87 0.07 -16.20 1.29
C LEU A 87 -0.77 -16.49 2.52
N HIS A 88 -0.51 -15.78 3.62
CA HIS A 88 -1.31 -15.90 4.83
C HIS A 88 -2.26 -14.71 4.94
N SER A 89 -3.54 -15.02 5.16
CA SER A 89 -4.60 -14.03 5.36
C SER A 89 -5.34 -14.31 6.66
N LEU A 90 -5.69 -13.25 7.40
CA LEU A 90 -6.57 -13.31 8.56
C LEU A 90 -8.00 -13.21 8.08
N VAL A 91 -8.84 -14.14 8.51
CA VAL A 91 -10.28 -14.05 8.31
C VAL A 91 -10.85 -13.30 9.50
N GLN A 92 -11.33 -12.07 9.27
CA GLN A 92 -12.09 -11.34 10.29
C GLN A 92 -13.57 -11.42 9.93
N PRO A 93 -14.45 -11.86 10.86
CA PRO A 93 -15.87 -11.65 10.69
C PRO A 93 -16.16 -10.16 10.79
N GLU A 94 -16.84 -9.57 9.80
CA GLU A 94 -17.35 -8.21 9.95
C GLU A 94 -18.50 -8.21 10.98
N PRO A 95 -18.65 -7.15 11.80
CA PRO A 95 -19.86 -6.94 12.56
C PRO A 95 -21.04 -6.83 11.60
N ILE A 96 -22.14 -7.52 11.88
CA ILE A 96 -23.39 -7.38 11.12
C ILE A 96 -23.75 -5.89 11.11
N PRO A 97 -23.90 -5.24 9.93
CA PRO A 97 -24.37 -3.87 9.89
C PRO A 97 -25.76 -3.84 10.53
N MET A 98 -25.91 -3.13 11.65
CA MET A 98 -27.25 -2.76 12.10
C MET A 98 -27.82 -1.83 11.04
N GLU A 99 -28.79 -2.29 10.25
CA GLU A 99 -29.59 -1.38 9.45
C GLU A 99 -30.24 -0.36 10.40
N PRO A 100 -30.12 0.95 10.12
CA PRO A 100 -30.83 1.94 10.90
C PRO A 100 -32.33 1.81 10.59
N ASP A 101 -33.05 1.18 11.51
CA ASP A 101 -34.51 1.22 11.67
C ASP A 101 -35.34 1.30 10.37
N SER A 102 -35.40 0.18 9.67
CA SER A 102 -36.42 -0.07 8.64
C SER A 102 -37.80 -0.11 9.30
N ILE A 103 -38.66 0.87 8.97
CA ILE A 103 -40.00 1.15 9.55
C ILE A 103 -41.05 0.02 9.37
N HIS A 104 -40.68 -1.20 8.99
CA HIS A 104 -41.62 -2.33 8.86
C HIS A 104 -41.38 -3.39 9.96
N SER A 105 -42.26 -3.37 10.97
CA SER A 105 -42.11 -4.11 12.24
C SER A 105 -42.37 -5.62 12.20
N ASP A 106 -42.68 -6.25 11.05
CA ASP A 106 -43.30 -7.58 11.09
C ASP A 106 -42.48 -8.69 10.39
N LEU A 107 -41.26 -8.42 9.94
CA LEU A 107 -40.35 -9.43 9.39
C LEU A 107 -39.14 -9.61 10.31
N ARG A 108 -38.94 -10.83 10.79
CA ARG A 108 -37.72 -11.21 11.52
C ARG A 108 -36.50 -10.87 10.64
N PRO A 109 -35.46 -10.21 11.16
CA PRO A 109 -34.23 -9.98 10.41
C PRO A 109 -33.70 -11.32 9.88
N ILE A 110 -33.44 -11.39 8.57
CA ILE A 110 -32.78 -12.55 7.97
C ILE A 110 -31.38 -12.62 8.61
N PRO A 111 -30.96 -13.75 9.21
CA PRO A 111 -29.59 -13.91 9.66
C PRO A 111 -28.66 -13.83 8.46
N VAL A 112 -28.04 -12.67 8.22
CA VAL A 112 -26.96 -12.54 7.25
C VAL A 112 -25.72 -13.08 7.94
N GLU A 113 -25.28 -14.27 7.54
CA GLU A 113 -23.98 -14.77 8.01
C GLU A 113 -22.88 -13.78 7.59
N PRO A 114 -21.97 -13.39 8.50
CA PRO A 114 -20.93 -12.44 8.19
C PRO A 114 -20.05 -13.01 7.09
N VAL A 115 -20.00 -12.34 5.94
CA VAL A 115 -19.12 -12.73 4.83
C VAL A 115 -17.67 -12.56 5.30
N PRO A 116 -16.87 -13.63 5.42
CA PRO A 116 -15.53 -13.51 5.93
C PRO A 116 -14.63 -12.84 4.88
N ILE A 117 -14.11 -11.66 5.16
CA ILE A 117 -13.21 -10.94 4.24
C ILE A 117 -11.76 -11.28 4.63
N PRO A 118 -11.01 -12.02 3.81
CA PRO A 118 -9.62 -12.34 4.10
C PRO A 118 -8.76 -11.06 4.01
N ARG A 119 -8.19 -10.64 5.13
CA ARG A 119 -7.19 -9.57 5.21
C ARG A 119 -5.79 -10.15 5.05
N PHE A 120 -5.02 -9.61 4.12
CA PHE A 120 -3.61 -9.96 3.97
C PHE A 120 -2.84 -9.77 5.28
N LYS A 121 -1.98 -10.73 5.62
CA LYS A 121 -1.11 -10.67 6.79
C LYS A 121 0.37 -10.69 6.39
N ARG A 122 0.78 -11.72 5.66
CA ARG A 122 2.17 -11.90 5.21
C ARG A 122 2.25 -12.72 3.94
N CYS A 123 3.30 -12.49 3.17
CA CYS A 123 3.62 -13.21 1.95
C CYS A 123 5.06 -13.70 2.01
N PHE A 124 5.33 -14.89 1.51
CA PHE A 124 6.68 -15.38 1.27
C PHE A 124 6.76 -16.03 -0.11
N ILE A 125 7.79 -15.66 -0.86
CA ILE A 125 8.06 -16.19 -2.21
C ILE A 125 9.50 -16.67 -2.25
N TYR A 126 9.67 -17.92 -2.64
CA TYR A 126 10.94 -18.59 -2.84
C TYR A 126 11.06 -19.02 -4.30
N LEU A 127 12.17 -18.64 -4.94
CA LEU A 127 12.41 -18.90 -6.35
C LEU A 127 13.44 -20.03 -6.48
N GLU A 128 12.95 -21.24 -6.76
CA GLU A 128 13.79 -22.44 -6.75
C GLU A 128 14.94 -22.35 -7.75
N GLY A 129 14.68 -21.84 -8.97
CA GLY A 129 15.73 -21.71 -9.98
C GLY A 129 16.86 -20.76 -9.56
N ALA A 130 16.53 -19.69 -8.82
CA ALA A 130 17.53 -18.75 -8.30
C ALA A 130 18.37 -19.40 -7.19
N ILE A 131 17.72 -20.12 -6.28
CA ILE A 131 18.38 -20.85 -5.19
C ILE A 131 19.29 -21.96 -5.75
N ALA A 132 18.80 -22.74 -6.71
CA ALA A 132 19.59 -23.78 -7.35
C ALA A 132 20.82 -23.21 -8.07
N SER A 133 20.66 -22.07 -8.74
CA SER A 133 21.79 -21.38 -9.39
C SER A 133 22.80 -20.84 -8.38
N PHE A 134 22.30 -20.32 -7.24
CA PHE A 134 23.13 -19.89 -6.13
C PHE A 134 24.02 -21.03 -5.61
N LEU A 135 23.39 -22.15 -5.26
CA LEU A 135 24.07 -23.31 -4.66
C LEU A 135 25.10 -23.95 -5.59
N ASN A 136 24.83 -23.95 -6.91
CA ASN A 136 25.68 -24.64 -7.88
C ASN A 136 26.78 -23.77 -8.49
N ARG A 137 26.59 -22.45 -8.59
CA ARG A 137 27.45 -21.60 -9.44
C ARG A 137 27.83 -20.24 -8.83
N CYS A 138 27.19 -19.80 -7.75
CA CYS A 138 27.46 -18.46 -7.22
C CYS A 138 28.45 -18.49 -6.06
N ARG A 139 28.99 -17.32 -5.74
CA ARG A 139 29.79 -17.13 -4.52
C ARG A 139 28.86 -17.34 -3.31
N PRO A 140 29.33 -17.97 -2.22
CA PRO A 140 28.53 -18.23 -1.02
C PRO A 140 28.34 -16.95 -0.19
N PHE A 141 27.73 -15.94 -0.81
CA PHE A 141 27.44 -14.64 -0.23
C PHE A 141 25.96 -14.35 -0.43
N ILE A 142 25.29 -14.08 0.68
CA ILE A 142 23.90 -13.61 0.71
C ILE A 142 23.84 -12.28 1.44
N GLY A 143 23.09 -11.35 0.88
CA GLY A 143 22.69 -10.10 1.52
C GLY A 143 21.21 -10.15 1.84
N LEU A 144 20.83 -9.56 2.96
CA LEU A 144 19.44 -9.36 3.32
C LEU A 144 19.19 -7.86 3.40
N ASP A 145 18.17 -7.39 2.70
CA ASP A 145 17.75 -6.00 2.72
C ASP A 145 16.25 -5.90 2.95
N GLY A 146 15.83 -4.83 3.61
CA GLY A 146 14.45 -4.60 4.02
C GLY A 146 14.03 -3.17 3.72
N CYS A 147 12.84 -2.98 3.17
CA CYS A 147 12.27 -1.66 2.98
C CYS A 147 10.84 -1.58 3.54
N HIS A 148 10.55 -0.46 4.22
CA HIS A 148 9.21 -0.16 4.69
C HIS A 148 8.29 0.18 3.51
N LEU A 149 7.18 -0.55 3.39
CA LEU A 149 6.17 -0.30 2.38
C LEU A 149 5.39 0.97 2.74
N LYS A 150 5.30 1.90 1.79
CA LYS A 150 4.49 3.11 1.93
C LYS A 150 3.09 2.84 1.42
N GLY A 151 2.08 3.21 2.20
CA GLY A 151 0.69 3.04 1.82
C GLY A 151 -0.20 2.83 3.04
N PRO A 152 -1.51 2.65 2.84
CA PRO A 152 -2.43 2.37 3.93
C PRO A 152 -2.17 1.02 4.62
N TYR A 153 -1.53 0.07 3.93
CA TYR A 153 -1.34 -1.30 4.42
C TYR A 153 0.01 -1.54 5.12
N GLY A 154 0.97 -0.61 5.00
CA GLY A 154 2.27 -0.68 5.66
C GLY A 154 3.02 -2.00 5.45
N GLY A 155 3.79 -2.40 6.45
CA GLY A 155 4.60 -3.62 6.45
C GLY A 155 6.04 -3.41 5.97
N ILE A 156 6.82 -4.48 6.01
CA ILE A 156 8.22 -4.51 5.63
C ILE A 156 8.37 -5.56 4.53
N MET A 157 8.90 -5.14 3.39
CA MET A 157 9.35 -6.07 2.36
C MET A 157 10.81 -6.41 2.61
N VAL A 158 11.10 -7.68 2.87
CA VAL A 158 12.43 -8.23 3.04
C VAL A 158 12.79 -9.02 1.80
N THR A 159 14.00 -8.81 1.27
CA THR A 159 14.53 -9.58 0.15
C THR A 159 15.86 -10.21 0.52
N VAL A 160 16.03 -11.47 0.12
CA VAL A 160 17.32 -12.15 0.18
C VAL A 160 17.94 -12.04 -1.20
N MET A 161 19.11 -11.43 -1.30
CA MET A 161 19.85 -11.22 -2.53
C MET A 161 21.16 -11.99 -2.51
N SER A 162 21.65 -12.37 -3.68
CA SER A 162 23.01 -12.86 -3.87
C SER A 162 23.69 -12.11 -5.02
N VAL A 163 25.01 -12.22 -5.06
CA VAL A 163 25.87 -11.64 -6.09
C VAL A 163 26.21 -12.72 -7.11
N TYR A 164 25.99 -12.44 -8.39
CA TYR A 164 26.47 -13.31 -9.47
C TYR A 164 27.77 -12.79 -10.09
N GLU A 165 28.38 -13.59 -10.97
CA GLU A 165 29.78 -13.45 -11.42
C GLU A 165 30.18 -12.06 -11.96
N ASN A 166 29.24 -11.25 -12.47
CA ASN A 166 29.52 -9.91 -13.01
C ASN A 166 29.22 -8.75 -12.04
N LEU A 167 29.16 -9.02 -10.73
CA LEU A 167 28.81 -8.06 -9.67
C LEU A 167 27.36 -7.56 -9.68
N GLY A 168 26.48 -8.16 -10.50
CA GLY A 168 25.05 -7.91 -10.39
C GLY A 168 24.43 -8.65 -9.20
N PHE A 169 23.34 -8.09 -8.68
CA PHE A 169 22.52 -8.72 -7.64
C PHE A 169 21.29 -9.38 -8.23
N TYR A 170 20.87 -10.49 -7.66
CA TYR A 170 19.59 -11.14 -7.96
C TYR A 170 18.95 -11.65 -6.68
N SER A 171 17.62 -11.66 -6.66
CA SER A 171 16.87 -12.10 -5.48
C SER A 171 16.68 -13.62 -5.49
N LEU A 172 16.90 -14.23 -4.33
CA LEU A 172 16.63 -15.64 -4.05
C LEU A 172 15.20 -15.82 -3.53
N SER A 173 14.74 -14.88 -2.72
CA SER A 173 13.41 -14.89 -2.11
C SER A 173 12.95 -13.48 -1.71
N TYR A 174 11.65 -13.37 -1.47
CA TYR A 174 10.97 -12.17 -0.98
C TYR A 174 10.02 -12.53 0.15
N ALA A 175 9.89 -11.64 1.12
CA ALA A 175 8.90 -11.71 2.17
C ALA A 175 8.24 -10.35 2.37
N ILE A 176 6.94 -10.34 2.64
CA ILE A 176 6.23 -9.17 3.16
C ILE A 176 5.73 -9.57 4.55
N VAL A 177 6.19 -8.84 5.57
CA VAL A 177 5.92 -9.12 6.98
C VAL A 177 5.40 -7.88 7.70
N GLU A 178 4.72 -8.09 8.81
CA GLU A 178 4.08 -7.02 9.58
C GLU A 178 5.10 -6.16 10.35
N GLN A 179 6.12 -6.79 10.92
CA GLN A 179 7.21 -6.14 11.65
C GLN A 179 8.48 -6.99 11.68
N GLU A 180 9.60 -6.36 12.01
CA GLU A 180 10.80 -7.05 12.47
C GLU A 180 10.57 -7.60 13.88
N SER A 181 11.00 -8.83 14.13
CA SER A 181 10.92 -9.48 15.43
C SER A 181 12.17 -10.32 15.66
N THR A 182 12.76 -10.21 16.85
CA THR A 182 13.88 -11.07 17.30
C THR A 182 13.38 -12.30 18.06
N MET A 183 12.08 -12.36 18.37
CA MET A 183 11.47 -13.49 19.06
C MET A 183 11.14 -14.58 18.03
N SER A 184 11.79 -15.73 18.19
CA SER A 184 11.59 -16.98 17.46
C SER A 184 10.35 -17.74 17.92
#